data_AF-A0A821BK33-F1
#
_entry.id   AF-A0A821BK33-F1
#
_cell.length_a   1.000
_cell.length_b   1.000
_cell.length_c   1.000
_cell.angle_alpha   90.00
_cell.angle_beta   90.00
_cell.angle_gamma   90.00
#
_symmetry.space_group_name_H-M   'P 1'
#
loop_
_entity.id
_entity.type
_entity.pdbx_description
1 polymer ?
#
loop_
_entity_poly.entity_id
_entity_poly.type
_entity_poly.pdbx_seq_one_letter_code
_entity_poly.pdbx_strand_id
1 'polypeptide(L)'
;MIPVSFNGLDPLFMYTQLLKEALLEIEDDDEKSIKDLADYCREQDDISEDQIKQVELEYRKRTPIWWYTAETFMYPMLNRGLRKMDVDIILKMGFFIRHLHNHITELHREQQGSMPTRFQVFRGQGLSMEDFEKMKKTKGGLMSFNNFLSTSRNRTVSLDNFARPATKNPSSVGILFVMNIDTAICMKSSTPFAEVSKVRYYKDKEEEILFSTHTIFRIDGIEQIPDEHTNRLWQVHLTLAGNQDDDFNKLTAHLREEISEETGWARLGDILIKLDEPAKAEHLYQILLEQGSSDEDQAEYNNQLGTVYYRMGEYSKALSSYERSLEIRKIALPPNHPDLAASYEGIGLVYYNMAEYSNALTSYERSLEIRKIALPPNHQDLAGSYLNIGTVYAKTGEYSKALSSHERSLEIKKIALPPNHPDLAASYNNIGLVYYNMGEYSNALTSYERSLEIRKIALPPNHPDLAGSYLNIGTVCAKTGEYSKALSSYERSLEIQKIALPPNHPDLVAPYNNIGMVYYKMGMYSKALSNYEKCQEIWKKSLPPAHSHITLVKRNIEDAKKKK
;
A
#
# COMPACT_ATOMS: atom_id res chain seq x y z
N MET A 1 -4.65 -2.03 21.18
CA MET A 1 -4.19 -0.70 20.73
C MET A 1 -5.39 0.00 20.11
N ILE A 2 -5.62 1.29 20.40
CA ILE A 2 -6.82 2.04 19.96
C ILE A 2 -6.75 2.25 18.44
N PRO A 3 -7.82 2.06 17.65
CA PRO A 3 -7.79 2.26 16.20
C PRO A 3 -8.01 3.75 15.94
N VAL A 4 -6.95 4.45 15.55
CA VAL A 4 -7.03 5.85 15.13
C VAL A 4 -7.61 5.90 13.72
N SER A 5 -8.38 6.95 13.43
CA SER A 5 -8.96 7.23 12.12
C SER A 5 -7.85 7.43 11.07
N PHE A 6 -7.49 6.38 10.34
CA PHE A 6 -6.54 6.41 9.22
C PHE A 6 -7.07 7.13 7.96
N ASN A 7 -8.33 7.57 7.95
CA ASN A 7 -8.99 8.18 6.78
C ASN A 7 -8.40 9.53 6.30
N GLY A 8 -7.33 10.03 6.92
CA GLY A 8 -6.69 11.31 6.56
C GLY A 8 -5.29 11.21 5.96
N LEU A 9 -4.65 10.03 5.99
CA LEU A 9 -3.30 9.81 5.48
C LEU A 9 -3.34 8.71 4.42
N ASP A 10 -2.88 9.03 3.22
CA ASP A 10 -2.76 8.06 2.13
C ASP A 10 -1.68 7.02 2.48
N PRO A 11 -1.98 5.72 2.63
CA PRO A 11 -0.97 4.70 2.92
C PRO A 11 0.18 4.65 1.89
N LEU A 12 -0.08 5.05 0.63
CA LEU A 12 0.96 5.16 -0.42
C LEU A 12 2.12 6.05 -0.01
N PHE A 13 1.84 7.05 0.82
CA PHE A 13 2.81 7.97 1.39
C PHE A 13 3.93 7.29 2.17
N MET A 14 3.65 6.19 2.84
CA MET A 14 4.59 5.62 3.80
C MET A 14 5.40 4.48 3.20
N TYR A 15 4.89 3.85 2.14
CA TYR A 15 5.69 2.97 1.29
C TYR A 15 6.91 3.71 0.70
N THR A 16 6.88 5.04 0.56
CA THR A 16 8.05 5.80 0.11
C THR A 16 9.15 5.93 1.17
N GLN A 17 8.80 5.76 2.45
CA GLN A 17 9.81 5.61 3.52
C GLN A 17 10.56 4.30 3.35
N LEU A 18 9.79 3.22 3.21
CA LEU A 18 10.32 1.86 3.11
C LEU A 18 11.08 1.71 1.79
N LEU A 19 10.62 2.38 0.74
CA LEU A 19 11.34 2.54 -0.53
C LEU A 19 12.71 3.18 -0.31
N LYS A 20 12.78 4.30 0.40
CA LYS A 20 14.06 4.94 0.73
C LYS A 20 14.95 4.00 1.53
N GLU A 21 14.42 3.34 2.57
CA GLU A 21 15.19 2.39 3.38
C GLU A 21 15.75 1.26 2.51
N ALA A 22 14.92 0.63 1.68
CA ALA A 22 15.33 -0.41 0.74
C ALA A 22 16.42 0.08 -0.23
N LEU A 23 16.26 1.27 -0.80
CA LEU A 23 17.25 1.85 -1.72
C LEU A 23 18.59 2.15 -1.05
N LEU A 24 18.60 2.45 0.25
CA LEU A 24 19.82 2.74 1.00
C LEU A 24 20.55 1.47 1.48
N GLU A 25 19.84 0.34 1.55
CA GLU A 25 20.40 -0.97 1.89
C GLU A 25 21.13 -1.64 0.71
N ILE A 26 20.88 -1.19 -0.52
CA ILE A 26 21.48 -1.78 -1.72
C ILE A 26 22.97 -1.43 -1.78
N GLU A 27 23.82 -2.46 -1.72
CA GLU A 27 25.26 -2.35 -1.86
C GLU A 27 25.71 -2.70 -3.29
N ASP A 28 25.86 -1.68 -4.14
CA ASP A 28 26.43 -1.88 -5.48
C ASP A 28 27.94 -1.58 -5.56
N ASP A 29 28.63 -2.28 -6.47
CA ASP A 29 29.95 -1.88 -6.98
C ASP A 29 29.79 -0.57 -7.77
N ASP A 30 30.25 0.52 -7.16
CA ASP A 30 30.21 1.86 -7.72
C ASP A 30 30.82 1.95 -9.14
N GLU A 31 31.95 1.27 -9.42
CA GLU A 31 32.60 1.40 -10.73
C GLU A 31 31.76 0.74 -11.82
N LYS A 32 31.26 -0.46 -11.52
CA LYS A 32 30.29 -1.14 -12.38
C LYS A 32 29.02 -0.30 -12.55
N SER A 33 28.49 0.27 -11.48
CA SER A 33 27.26 1.06 -11.50
C SER A 33 27.36 2.34 -12.32
N ILE A 34 28.48 3.06 -12.21
CA ILE A 34 28.76 4.25 -13.02
C ILE A 34 28.81 3.89 -14.51
N LYS A 35 29.46 2.77 -14.83
CA LYS A 35 29.55 2.28 -16.21
C LYS A 35 28.18 1.84 -16.73
N ASP A 36 27.42 1.08 -15.95
CA ASP A 36 26.07 0.62 -16.29
C ASP A 36 25.12 1.81 -16.51
N LEU A 37 25.25 2.88 -15.72
CA LEU A 37 24.52 4.13 -15.94
C LEU A 37 24.95 4.81 -17.25
N ALA A 38 26.25 4.87 -17.53
CA ALA A 38 26.77 5.48 -18.75
C ALA A 38 26.26 4.73 -20.00
N ASP A 39 26.31 3.40 -20.00
CA ASP A 39 25.82 2.57 -21.08
C ASP A 39 24.30 2.73 -21.27
N TYR A 40 23.52 2.72 -20.18
CA TYR A 40 22.09 3.03 -20.24
C TYR A 40 21.81 4.42 -20.84
N CYS A 41 22.61 5.44 -20.48
CA CYS A 41 22.45 6.80 -21.00
C CYS A 41 22.78 6.90 -22.50
N ARG A 42 23.72 6.08 -23.01
CA ARG A 42 24.07 6.05 -24.45
C ARG A 42 22.94 5.51 -25.31
N GLU A 43 22.07 4.69 -24.72
CA GLU A 43 20.86 4.17 -25.37
C GLU A 43 19.71 5.18 -25.38
N GLN A 44 19.84 6.32 -24.66
CA GLN A 44 18.84 7.38 -24.64
C GLN A 44 19.17 8.47 -25.67
N ASP A 45 18.20 8.85 -26.49
CA ASP A 45 18.39 9.86 -27.55
C ASP A 45 18.58 11.31 -27.02
N ASP A 46 18.29 11.56 -25.74
CA ASP A 46 18.20 12.92 -25.15
C ASP A 46 19.43 13.34 -24.33
N ILE A 47 20.48 12.52 -24.25
CA ILE A 47 21.67 12.78 -23.42
C ILE A 47 22.92 12.86 -24.31
N SER A 48 23.72 13.92 -24.15
CA SER A 48 24.93 14.06 -24.98
C SER A 48 26.07 13.15 -24.51
N GLU A 49 26.80 12.56 -25.46
CA GLU A 49 27.97 11.72 -25.18
C GLU A 49 29.04 12.44 -24.34
N ASP A 50 29.17 13.77 -24.50
CA ASP A 50 30.10 14.58 -23.71
C ASP A 50 29.70 14.63 -22.23
N GLN A 51 28.39 14.75 -21.93
CA GLN A 51 27.89 14.70 -20.55
C GLN A 51 28.08 13.31 -19.94
N ILE A 52 27.87 12.24 -20.72
CA ILE A 52 28.05 10.85 -20.28
C ILE A 52 29.51 10.61 -19.90
N LYS A 53 30.46 10.94 -20.80
CA LYS A 53 31.90 10.82 -20.53
C LYS A 53 32.35 11.64 -19.34
N GLN A 54 31.76 12.82 -19.15
CA GLN A 54 32.07 13.67 -18.00
C GLN A 54 31.71 12.96 -16.69
N VAL A 55 30.51 12.37 -16.59
CA VAL A 55 30.10 11.59 -15.40
C VAL A 55 31.03 10.40 -15.23
N GLU A 56 31.24 9.60 -16.27
CA GLU A 56 32.07 8.38 -16.23
C GLU A 56 33.51 8.64 -15.73
N LEU A 57 34.13 9.73 -16.17
CA LEU A 57 35.54 10.04 -15.86
C LEU A 57 35.73 10.91 -14.61
N GLU A 58 34.74 11.70 -14.23
CA GLU A 58 34.88 12.71 -13.17
C GLU A 58 33.99 12.46 -11.96
N TYR A 59 33.09 11.47 -11.97
CA TYR A 59 32.11 11.28 -10.91
C TYR A 59 32.75 11.30 -9.51
N ARG A 60 33.80 10.50 -9.31
CA ARG A 60 34.53 10.39 -8.03
C ARG A 60 35.39 11.61 -7.67
N LYS A 61 35.65 12.52 -8.61
CA LYS A 61 36.46 13.73 -8.38
C LYS A 61 35.63 14.86 -7.75
N ARG A 62 34.31 14.72 -7.71
CA ARG A 62 33.36 15.71 -7.20
C ARG A 62 32.44 15.05 -6.17
N THR A 63 31.76 15.87 -5.37
CA THR A 63 30.81 15.35 -4.39
C THR A 63 29.46 15.03 -5.05
N PRO A 64 28.64 14.14 -4.46
CA PRO A 64 27.30 13.83 -5.00
C PRO A 64 26.38 15.06 -5.12
N ILE A 65 26.47 15.98 -4.16
CA ILE A 65 25.66 17.23 -4.17
C ILE A 65 26.11 18.15 -5.32
N TRP A 66 27.40 18.17 -5.63
CA TRP A 66 27.91 18.91 -6.80
C TRP A 66 27.25 18.38 -8.08
N TRP A 67 27.20 17.05 -8.28
CA TRP A 67 26.54 16.44 -9.44
C TRP A 67 25.03 16.69 -9.46
N TYR A 68 24.37 16.61 -8.31
CA TYR A 68 22.94 16.89 -8.20
C TYR A 68 22.58 18.34 -8.56
N THR A 69 23.49 19.28 -8.38
CA THR A 69 23.28 20.71 -8.64
C THR A 69 23.93 21.21 -9.93
N ALA A 70 24.67 20.36 -10.64
CA ALA A 70 25.32 20.69 -11.90
C ALA A 70 24.36 20.62 -13.08
N GLU A 71 24.65 21.38 -14.15
CA GLU A 71 23.91 21.35 -15.42
C GLU A 71 24.22 20.05 -16.21
N THR A 72 23.76 18.92 -15.68
CA THR A 72 23.97 17.56 -16.21
C THR A 72 22.65 16.79 -16.23
N PHE A 73 22.64 15.62 -16.87
CA PHE A 73 21.46 14.76 -16.90
C PHE A 73 21.12 14.13 -15.53
N MET A 74 22.05 14.16 -14.55
CA MET A 74 21.90 13.50 -13.25
C MET A 74 20.66 14.00 -12.49
N TYR A 75 20.48 15.32 -12.38
CA TYR A 75 19.31 15.90 -11.70
C TYR A 75 17.97 15.56 -12.37
N PRO A 76 17.75 15.85 -13.68
CA PRO A 76 16.47 15.59 -14.31
C PRO A 76 16.16 14.09 -14.39
N MET A 77 17.15 13.24 -14.64
CA MET A 77 16.97 11.78 -14.69
C MET A 77 16.56 11.23 -13.32
N LEU A 78 17.29 11.57 -12.25
CA LEU A 78 16.97 11.11 -10.90
C LEU A 78 15.56 11.51 -10.47
N ASN A 79 15.21 12.78 -10.66
CA ASN A 79 13.88 13.29 -10.28
C ASN A 79 12.77 12.68 -11.13
N ARG A 80 13.03 12.36 -12.41
CA ARG A 80 12.09 11.63 -13.26
C ARG A 80 11.90 10.20 -12.74
N GLY A 81 13.00 9.51 -12.40
CA GLY A 81 13.00 8.15 -11.90
C GLY A 81 12.19 8.01 -10.62
N LEU A 82 12.53 8.78 -9.59
CA LEU A 82 11.83 8.76 -8.30
C LEU A 82 10.37 9.21 -8.41
N ARG A 83 10.06 10.20 -9.26
CA ARG A 83 8.67 10.70 -9.42
C ARG A 83 7.76 9.69 -10.12
N LYS A 84 8.28 8.99 -11.13
CA LYS A 84 7.50 8.01 -11.92
C LYS A 84 7.61 6.59 -11.39
N MET A 85 8.47 6.36 -10.39
CA MET A 85 8.89 5.02 -10.00
C MET A 85 9.41 4.24 -11.20
N ASP A 86 10.27 4.89 -12.00
CA ASP A 86 10.88 4.28 -13.18
C ASP A 86 11.97 3.30 -12.74
N VAL A 87 11.70 2.02 -12.89
CA VAL A 87 12.53 0.92 -12.36
C VAL A 87 13.92 0.92 -12.99
N ASP A 88 14.04 1.14 -14.30
CA ASP A 88 15.32 1.16 -15.00
C ASP A 88 16.20 2.30 -14.48
N ILE A 89 15.63 3.50 -14.35
CA ILE A 89 16.36 4.64 -13.81
C ILE A 89 16.75 4.40 -12.35
N ILE A 90 15.85 3.86 -11.53
CA ILE A 90 16.13 3.58 -10.11
C ILE A 90 17.26 2.55 -9.97
N LEU A 91 17.25 1.48 -10.79
CA LEU A 91 18.33 0.50 -10.86
C LEU A 91 19.66 1.14 -11.22
N LYS A 92 19.70 1.95 -12.29
CA LYS A 92 20.94 2.58 -12.76
C LYS A 92 21.42 3.73 -11.87
N MET A 93 20.54 4.38 -11.12
CA MET A 93 20.88 5.51 -10.26
C MET A 93 20.90 5.19 -8.76
N GLY A 94 20.70 3.93 -8.37
CA GLY A 94 20.65 3.48 -6.96
C GLY A 94 21.88 3.94 -6.17
N PHE A 95 23.08 3.69 -6.70
CA PHE A 95 24.34 4.16 -6.11
C PHE A 95 24.36 5.69 -5.89
N PHE A 96 23.85 6.48 -6.85
CA PHE A 96 23.82 7.94 -6.75
C PHE A 96 22.82 8.43 -5.69
N ILE A 97 21.65 7.78 -5.58
CA ILE A 97 20.67 8.05 -4.52
C ILE A 97 21.32 7.85 -3.15
N ARG A 98 21.99 6.71 -2.96
CA ARG A 98 22.73 6.38 -1.74
C ARG A 98 23.82 7.40 -1.43
N HIS A 99 24.66 7.72 -2.41
CA HIS A 99 25.75 8.68 -2.22
C HIS A 99 25.25 10.08 -1.89
N LEU A 100 24.18 10.53 -2.55
CA LEU A 100 23.56 11.82 -2.30
C LEU A 100 22.94 11.87 -0.89
N HIS A 101 22.23 10.81 -0.48
CA HIS A 101 21.72 10.69 0.88
C HIS A 101 22.84 10.75 1.91
N ASN A 102 23.88 9.92 1.76
CA ASN A 102 25.00 9.84 2.71
C ASN A 102 25.75 11.17 2.83
N HIS A 103 26.01 11.85 1.72
CA HIS A 103 26.69 13.14 1.74
C HIS A 103 25.83 14.24 2.39
N ILE A 104 24.51 14.24 2.20
CA ILE A 104 23.60 15.15 2.94
C ILE A 104 23.62 14.82 4.45
N THR A 105 23.61 13.53 4.81
CA THR A 105 23.65 13.08 6.22
C THR A 105 24.96 13.47 6.90
N GLU A 106 26.09 13.35 6.21
CA GLU A 106 27.40 13.77 6.72
C GLU A 106 27.41 15.28 6.99
N LEU A 107 27.03 16.10 5.99
CA LEU A 107 26.97 17.54 6.15
C LEU A 107 25.96 17.97 7.22
N HIS A 108 24.82 17.28 7.34
CA HIS A 108 23.84 17.54 8.39
C HIS A 108 24.48 17.42 9.78
N ARG A 109 25.28 16.36 10.00
CA ARG A 109 25.99 16.11 11.25
C ARG A 109 27.06 17.17 11.51
N GLU A 110 27.83 17.55 10.49
CA GLU A 110 28.86 18.59 10.60
C GLU A 110 28.27 19.96 10.92
N GLN A 111 27.10 20.28 10.37
CA GLN A 111 26.47 21.59 10.49
C GLN A 111 25.57 21.72 11.73
N GLN A 112 25.30 20.62 12.44
CA GLN A 112 24.35 20.54 13.55
C GLN A 112 24.57 21.61 14.64
N GLY A 113 25.83 21.95 14.95
CA GLY A 113 26.18 22.98 15.94
C GLY A 113 26.17 24.42 15.43
N SER A 114 26.10 24.63 14.11
CA SER A 114 26.17 25.94 13.46
C SER A 114 24.82 26.49 13.02
N MET A 115 23.81 25.62 12.93
CA MET A 115 22.47 25.97 12.44
C MET A 115 21.62 26.66 13.53
N PRO A 116 20.81 27.67 13.16
CA PRO A 116 19.83 28.24 14.08
C PRO A 116 18.86 27.17 14.62
N THR A 117 18.39 27.33 15.84
CA THR A 117 17.40 26.42 16.45
C THR A 117 16.11 26.35 15.62
N ARG A 118 15.68 27.50 15.07
CA ARG A 118 14.53 27.60 14.18
C ARG A 118 14.85 28.47 12.98
N PHE A 119 14.45 28.03 11.80
CA PHE A 119 14.56 28.81 10.58
C PHE A 119 13.47 28.42 9.59
N GLN A 120 13.30 29.24 8.55
CA GLN A 120 12.34 28.98 7.47
C GLN A 120 13.08 28.69 6.17
N VAL A 121 12.51 27.78 5.39
CA VAL A 121 12.88 27.55 4.00
C VAL A 121 11.62 27.57 3.13
N PHE A 122 11.83 27.85 1.85
CA PHE A 122 10.79 28.09 0.89
C PHE A 122 10.99 27.20 -0.32
N ARG A 123 9.86 26.72 -0.88
CA ARG A 123 9.84 26.00 -2.15
C ARG A 123 8.63 26.44 -2.96
N GLY A 124 8.86 26.93 -4.17
CA GLY A 124 7.79 27.21 -5.12
C GLY A 124 7.63 26.09 -6.15
N GLN A 125 6.39 25.75 -6.49
CA GLN A 125 6.09 24.84 -7.61
C GLN A 125 4.64 24.97 -8.10
N GLY A 126 4.36 24.37 -9.25
CA GLY A 126 2.99 24.14 -9.70
C GLY A 126 2.42 22.85 -9.11
N LEU A 127 1.11 22.84 -8.86
CA LEU A 127 0.36 21.66 -8.47
C LEU A 127 -0.91 21.53 -9.32
N SER A 128 -1.31 20.32 -9.68
CA SER A 128 -2.57 20.11 -10.41
C SER A 128 -3.76 20.54 -9.53
N MET A 129 -4.87 20.95 -10.15
CA MET A 129 -6.05 21.33 -9.39
C MET A 129 -6.60 20.17 -8.53
N GLU A 130 -6.51 18.94 -9.04
CA GLU A 130 -6.96 17.76 -8.32
C GLU A 130 -6.10 17.51 -7.06
N ASP A 131 -4.78 17.53 -7.21
CA ASP A 131 -3.86 17.31 -6.09
C ASP A 131 -3.96 18.44 -5.05
N PHE A 132 -4.21 19.67 -5.50
CA PHE A 132 -4.43 20.79 -4.61
C PHE A 132 -5.71 20.66 -3.79
N GLU A 133 -6.82 20.23 -4.40
CA GLU A 133 -8.07 20.00 -3.67
C GLU A 133 -7.97 18.80 -2.72
N LYS A 134 -7.16 17.78 -3.05
CA LYS A 134 -6.79 16.73 -2.09
C LYS A 134 -6.01 17.30 -0.91
N MET A 135 -4.99 18.12 -1.16
CA MET A 135 -4.19 18.78 -0.12
C MET A 135 -5.02 19.68 0.81
N LYS A 136 -6.02 20.39 0.28
CA LYS A 136 -6.92 21.20 1.12
C LYS A 136 -7.71 20.37 2.12
N LYS A 137 -8.12 19.16 1.74
CA LYS A 137 -8.88 18.25 2.59
C LYS A 137 -8.02 17.64 3.70
N THR A 138 -6.70 17.63 3.53
CA THR A 138 -5.73 17.07 4.49
C THR A 138 -5.11 18.12 5.41
N LYS A 139 -5.74 19.29 5.60
CA LYS A 139 -5.27 20.30 6.57
C LYS A 139 -5.17 19.67 7.97
N GLY A 140 -4.00 19.83 8.60
CA GLY A 140 -3.65 19.17 9.87
C GLY A 140 -3.04 17.78 9.72
N GLY A 141 -3.03 17.20 8.51
CA GLY A 141 -2.38 15.92 8.18
C GLY A 141 -0.91 16.06 7.78
N LEU A 142 -0.31 14.96 7.30
CA LEU A 142 1.09 14.88 6.88
C LEU A 142 1.22 14.92 5.35
N MET A 143 2.32 15.49 4.87
CA MET A 143 2.73 15.62 3.46
C MET A 143 4.21 15.19 3.31
N SER A 144 4.54 14.42 2.27
CA SER A 144 5.90 13.94 2.01
C SER A 144 6.39 14.51 0.71
N PHE A 145 7.69 14.75 0.67
CA PHE A 145 8.43 14.96 -0.55
C PHE A 145 9.29 13.72 -0.78
N ASN A 146 8.90 12.93 -1.78
CA ASN A 146 9.54 11.64 -2.07
C ASN A 146 10.90 11.80 -2.76
N ASN A 147 11.11 12.91 -3.47
CA ASN A 147 12.38 13.28 -4.07
C ASN A 147 13.28 14.01 -3.07
N PHE A 148 14.56 14.15 -3.40
CA PHE A 148 15.45 15.12 -2.76
C PHE A 148 14.85 16.52 -2.91
N LEU A 149 14.67 17.20 -1.78
CA LEU A 149 13.92 18.45 -1.72
C LEU A 149 14.90 19.62 -1.60
N SER A 150 15.16 20.28 -2.72
CA SER A 150 15.92 21.54 -2.75
C SER A 150 15.00 22.70 -2.35
N THR A 151 15.47 23.51 -1.40
CA THR A 151 14.73 24.66 -0.85
C THR A 151 15.63 25.87 -0.71
N SER A 152 15.00 27.04 -0.67
CA SER A 152 15.69 28.33 -0.55
C SER A 152 15.43 28.96 0.81
N ARG A 153 16.40 29.68 1.37
CA ARG A 153 16.15 30.61 2.49
C ARG A 153 15.55 31.94 2.04
N ASN A 154 15.54 32.21 0.74
CA ASN A 154 14.96 33.40 0.14
C ASN A 154 13.54 33.13 -0.39
N ARG A 155 12.53 33.66 0.32
CA ARG A 155 11.12 33.57 -0.07
C ARG A 155 10.86 34.05 -1.49
N THR A 156 11.50 35.14 -1.89
CA THR A 156 11.27 35.81 -3.19
C THR A 156 11.70 34.90 -4.34
N VAL A 157 12.82 34.20 -4.20
CA VAL A 157 13.29 33.25 -5.24
C VAL A 157 12.25 32.16 -5.47
N SER A 158 11.77 31.53 -4.39
CA SER A 158 10.74 30.49 -4.49
C SER A 158 9.41 31.00 -5.05
N LEU A 159 8.98 32.19 -4.59
CA LEU A 159 7.70 32.77 -5.00
C LEU A 159 7.72 33.20 -6.48
N ASP A 160 8.69 34.02 -6.87
CA ASP A 160 8.65 34.72 -8.16
C ASP A 160 9.25 33.89 -9.31
N ASN A 161 10.21 33.00 -9.03
CA ASN A 161 10.81 32.16 -10.07
C ASN A 161 10.09 30.82 -10.28
N PHE A 162 9.30 30.35 -9.31
CA PHE A 162 8.68 29.02 -9.39
C PHE A 162 7.17 29.01 -9.12
N ALA A 163 6.69 29.53 -7.98
CA ALA A 163 5.26 29.47 -7.63
C ALA A 163 4.39 30.34 -8.54
N ARG A 164 4.78 31.61 -8.72
CA ARG A 164 4.03 32.57 -9.56
C ARG A 164 4.03 32.16 -11.04
N PRO A 165 5.15 31.75 -11.66
CA PRO A 165 5.14 31.29 -13.06
C PRO A 165 4.23 30.07 -13.29
N ALA A 166 4.06 29.19 -12.30
CA ALA A 166 3.19 28.03 -12.43
C ALA A 166 1.69 28.38 -12.60
N THR A 167 1.27 29.59 -12.20
CA THR A 167 -0.11 30.07 -12.41
C THR A 167 -0.44 30.32 -13.88
N LYS A 168 0.58 30.48 -14.74
CA LYS A 168 0.42 30.66 -16.20
C LYS A 168 -0.20 29.44 -16.88
N ASN A 169 -0.06 28.25 -16.29
CA ASN A 169 -0.68 27.04 -16.82
C ASN A 169 -2.16 26.95 -16.34
N PRO A 170 -3.14 26.91 -17.25
CA PRO A 170 -4.56 26.80 -16.92
C PRO A 170 -4.95 25.57 -16.09
N SER A 171 -4.14 24.51 -16.06
CA SER A 171 -4.44 23.29 -15.29
C SER A 171 -3.75 23.19 -13.93
N SER A 172 -2.90 24.17 -13.54
CA SER A 172 -2.18 24.15 -12.27
C SER A 172 -2.33 25.40 -11.42
N VAL A 173 -2.29 25.24 -10.11
CA VAL A 173 -2.15 26.34 -9.16
C VAL A 173 -0.69 26.55 -8.80
N GLY A 174 -0.31 27.79 -8.51
CA GLY A 174 1.00 28.13 -7.99
C GLY A 174 1.02 27.97 -6.47
N ILE A 175 1.96 27.18 -5.96
CA ILE A 175 2.11 26.92 -4.53
C ILE A 175 3.47 27.43 -4.05
N LEU A 176 3.45 28.26 -3.00
CA LEU A 176 4.61 28.57 -2.18
C LEU A 176 4.51 27.77 -0.88
N PHE A 177 5.35 26.76 -0.73
CA PHE A 177 5.55 26.10 0.56
C PHE A 177 6.43 26.98 1.45
N VAL A 178 5.94 27.27 2.64
CA VAL A 178 6.64 27.96 3.73
C VAL A 178 6.90 26.92 4.81
N MET A 179 8.14 26.43 4.89
CA MET A 179 8.51 25.30 5.73
C MET A 179 9.27 25.80 6.97
N ASN A 180 8.70 25.55 8.13
CA ASN A 180 9.29 25.82 9.43
C ASN A 180 10.13 24.63 9.87
N ILE A 181 11.42 24.87 10.10
CA ILE A 181 12.38 23.87 10.54
C ILE A 181 12.77 24.16 11.99
N ASP A 182 12.55 23.19 12.87
CA ASP A 182 13.02 23.21 14.26
C ASP A 182 14.10 22.13 14.42
N THR A 183 15.36 22.55 14.52
CA THR A 183 16.50 21.63 14.54
C THR A 183 16.50 20.72 15.76
N ALA A 184 15.85 21.10 16.86
CA ALA A 184 15.70 20.23 18.04
C ALA A 184 14.76 19.03 17.77
N ILE A 185 13.77 19.20 16.89
CA ILE A 185 12.90 18.13 16.40
C ILE A 185 13.67 17.25 15.41
N CYS A 186 14.48 17.87 14.54
CA CYS A 186 15.28 17.19 13.52
C CYS A 186 16.30 16.20 14.10
N MET A 187 16.92 16.53 15.23
CA MET A 187 17.91 15.67 15.91
C MET A 187 17.32 14.33 16.39
N LYS A 188 15.99 14.23 16.46
CA LYS A 188 15.25 13.01 16.76
C LYS A 188 14.51 12.45 15.54
N SER A 189 14.54 13.13 14.39
CA SER A 189 13.90 12.70 13.14
C SER A 189 14.90 11.93 12.27
N SER A 190 14.41 11.05 11.41
CA SER A 190 15.22 10.28 10.44
C SER A 190 15.54 11.04 9.14
N THR A 191 15.22 12.34 9.04
CA THR A 191 15.34 13.09 7.77
C THR A 191 16.51 14.07 7.79
N PRO A 192 17.66 13.71 7.19
CA PRO A 192 18.82 14.59 7.11
C PRO A 192 18.61 15.70 6.07
N PHE A 193 19.16 16.88 6.38
CA PHE A 193 19.22 18.03 5.47
C PHE A 193 20.49 18.83 5.71
N ALA A 194 20.98 19.54 4.71
CA ALA A 194 22.18 20.34 4.85
C ALA A 194 22.09 21.64 4.06
N GLU A 195 22.79 22.68 4.53
CA GLU A 195 23.13 23.81 3.69
C GLU A 195 24.20 23.38 2.69
N VAL A 196 23.93 23.60 1.40
CA VAL A 196 24.77 23.10 0.31
C VAL A 196 25.57 24.18 -0.41
N SER A 197 25.50 25.42 0.07
CA SER A 197 26.12 26.61 -0.53
C SER A 197 27.62 26.43 -0.86
N LYS A 198 28.36 25.69 -0.03
CA LYS A 198 29.82 25.46 -0.18
C LYS A 198 30.20 24.31 -1.10
N VAL A 199 29.29 23.35 -1.32
CA VAL A 199 29.60 22.07 -2.00
C VAL A 199 28.88 21.89 -3.33
N ARG A 200 27.89 22.74 -3.62
CA ARG A 200 27.13 22.73 -4.88
C ARG A 200 27.94 23.24 -6.08
N TYR A 201 27.40 23.03 -7.28
CA TYR A 201 27.99 23.48 -8.54
C TYR A 201 28.10 25.02 -8.64
N TYR A 202 27.01 25.75 -8.37
CA TYR A 202 26.98 27.21 -8.49
C TYR A 202 27.49 27.89 -7.22
N LYS A 203 28.66 28.55 -7.27
CA LYS A 203 29.30 29.06 -6.05
C LYS A 203 28.66 30.33 -5.44
N ASP A 204 27.86 31.09 -6.20
CA ASP A 204 27.43 32.44 -5.76
C ASP A 204 25.91 32.73 -5.86
N LYS A 205 25.05 31.71 -5.94
CA LYS A 205 23.66 31.94 -6.41
C LYS A 205 22.55 32.01 -5.33
N GLU A 206 22.69 31.38 -4.15
CA GLU A 206 21.58 31.34 -3.16
C GLU A 206 21.98 30.74 -1.79
N GLU A 207 21.24 30.97 -0.72
CA GLU A 207 21.31 30.12 0.47
C GLU A 207 20.32 28.95 0.31
N GLU A 208 20.85 27.78 -0.05
CA GLU A 208 20.06 26.58 -0.36
C GLU A 208 20.19 25.53 0.74
N ILE A 209 19.04 25.00 1.17
CA ILE A 209 18.96 23.83 2.05
C ILE A 209 18.42 22.66 1.24
N LEU A 210 19.20 21.58 1.18
CA LEU A 210 18.82 20.34 0.51
C LEU A 210 18.43 19.29 1.55
N PHE A 211 17.21 18.79 1.45
CA PHE A 211 16.72 17.68 2.25
C PHE A 211 16.84 16.37 1.48
N SER A 212 17.07 15.29 2.20
CA SER A 212 17.06 13.96 1.64
C SER A 212 15.66 13.51 1.20
N THR A 213 15.58 12.38 0.50
CA THR A 213 14.29 11.77 0.10
C THR A 213 13.42 11.46 1.31
N HIS A 214 12.12 11.38 1.05
CA HIS A 214 11.08 11.09 2.04
C HIS A 214 11.11 12.08 3.21
N THR A 215 11.07 13.37 2.90
CA THR A 215 10.94 14.43 3.91
C THR A 215 9.48 14.69 4.22
N ILE A 216 9.10 14.57 5.49
CA ILE A 216 7.71 14.68 5.94
C ILE A 216 7.48 16.02 6.63
N PHE A 217 6.36 16.66 6.30
CA PHE A 217 5.87 17.87 6.92
C PHE A 217 4.42 17.72 7.36
N ARG A 218 4.04 18.39 8.44
CA ARG A 218 2.65 18.60 8.82
C ARG A 218 2.10 19.85 8.13
N ILE A 219 0.88 19.78 7.62
CA ILE A 219 0.19 20.91 6.99
C ILE A 219 -0.50 21.76 8.07
N ASP A 220 0.10 22.88 8.44
CA ASP A 220 -0.43 23.78 9.47
C ASP A 220 -1.57 24.66 8.93
N GLY A 221 -1.39 25.16 7.71
CA GLY A 221 -2.29 26.15 7.12
C GLY A 221 -2.14 26.26 5.62
N ILE A 222 -3.23 26.61 4.95
CA ILE A 222 -3.26 26.89 3.51
C ILE A 222 -4.00 28.21 3.34
N GLU A 223 -3.34 29.17 2.71
CA GLU A 223 -3.85 30.53 2.54
C GLU A 223 -3.65 30.98 1.10
N GLN A 224 -4.59 31.78 0.59
CA GLN A 224 -4.46 32.35 -0.74
C GLN A 224 -3.53 33.55 -0.69
N ILE A 225 -2.58 33.64 -1.63
CA ILE A 225 -1.79 34.85 -1.82
C ILE A 225 -2.58 35.74 -2.80
N PRO A 226 -2.95 36.98 -2.41
CA PRO A 226 -3.59 37.89 -3.34
C PRO A 226 -2.71 38.10 -4.58
N ASP A 227 -3.27 37.90 -5.76
CA ASP A 227 -2.66 38.29 -7.03
C ASP A 227 -3.66 39.04 -7.90
N GLU A 228 -3.17 39.90 -8.79
CA GLU A 228 -4.03 40.81 -9.56
C GLU A 228 -4.79 40.14 -10.71
N HIS A 229 -4.55 38.85 -11.01
CA HIS A 229 -4.90 38.28 -12.31
C HIS A 229 -5.49 36.85 -12.31
N THR A 230 -5.11 35.98 -11.39
CA THR A 230 -5.44 34.55 -11.49
C THR A 230 -6.23 34.02 -10.30
N ASN A 231 -6.06 34.56 -9.08
CA ASN A 231 -6.55 33.96 -7.84
C ASN A 231 -6.06 32.50 -7.64
N ARG A 232 -4.95 32.11 -8.27
CA ARG A 232 -4.45 30.71 -8.29
C ARG A 232 -3.10 30.56 -7.61
N LEU A 233 -2.69 31.56 -6.83
CA LEU A 233 -1.47 31.54 -6.05
C LEU A 233 -1.79 31.33 -4.58
N TRP A 234 -1.13 30.36 -3.96
CA TRP A 234 -1.40 29.94 -2.59
C TRP A 234 -0.10 29.75 -1.81
N GLN A 235 -0.15 29.99 -0.50
CA GLN A 235 0.89 29.61 0.44
C GLN A 235 0.42 28.47 1.32
N VAL A 236 1.33 27.52 1.55
CA VAL A 236 1.09 26.36 2.40
C VAL A 236 2.13 26.39 3.52
N HIS A 237 1.66 26.55 4.75
CA HIS A 237 2.49 26.53 5.95
C HIS A 237 2.72 25.09 6.38
N LEU A 238 3.99 24.73 6.47
CA LEU A 238 4.45 23.39 6.77
C LEU A 238 5.37 23.43 7.98
N THR A 239 5.26 22.43 8.85
CA THR A 239 6.24 22.20 9.93
C THR A 239 6.87 20.83 9.75
N LEU A 240 8.20 20.74 9.81
CA LEU A 240 8.88 19.45 9.64
C LEU A 240 8.41 18.45 10.72
N ALA A 241 7.95 17.29 10.29
CA ALA A 241 7.56 16.22 11.19
C ALA A 241 8.79 15.38 11.59
N GLY A 242 8.78 14.83 12.81
CA GLY A 242 9.83 13.94 13.29
C GLY A 242 9.26 12.81 14.14
N ASN A 243 10.12 11.99 14.73
CA ASN A 243 9.74 10.78 15.50
C ASN A 243 8.98 11.07 16.81
N GLN A 244 8.61 12.32 17.09
CA GLN A 244 7.70 12.67 18.20
C GLN A 244 6.24 12.75 17.77
N ASP A 245 5.98 12.61 16.47
CA ASP A 245 4.65 12.58 15.91
C ASP A 245 4.04 11.18 16.12
N ASP A 246 3.12 11.07 17.08
CA ASP A 246 2.49 9.79 17.46
C ASP A 246 1.77 9.10 16.30
N ASP A 247 1.23 9.88 15.35
CA ASP A 247 0.55 9.36 14.17
C ASP A 247 1.56 8.74 13.20
N PHE A 248 2.72 9.41 13.01
CA PHE A 248 3.82 8.90 12.20
C PHE A 248 4.37 7.58 12.76
N ASN A 249 4.70 7.51 14.05
CA ASN A 249 5.32 6.31 14.63
C ASN A 249 4.40 5.07 14.58
N LYS A 250 3.11 5.23 14.87
CA LYS A 250 2.14 4.13 14.81
C LYS A 250 1.97 3.63 13.38
N LEU A 251 1.96 4.54 12.41
CA LEU A 251 1.82 4.21 11.00
C LEU A 251 3.07 3.53 10.44
N THR A 252 4.28 4.02 10.79
CA THR A 252 5.54 3.35 10.44
C THR A 252 5.61 1.95 11.04
N ALA A 253 5.20 1.76 12.30
CA ALA A 253 5.20 0.44 12.94
C ALA A 253 4.26 -0.54 12.23
N HIS A 254 3.03 -0.12 11.93
CA HIS A 254 2.06 -0.96 11.22
C HIS A 254 2.55 -1.40 9.84
N LEU A 255 3.13 -0.48 9.06
CA LEU A 255 3.60 -0.81 7.71
C LEU A 255 4.86 -1.66 7.70
N ARG A 256 5.70 -1.55 8.73
CA ARG A 256 6.84 -2.46 8.91
C ARG A 256 6.41 -3.89 9.21
N GLU A 257 5.23 -4.08 9.80
CA GLU A 257 4.65 -5.42 9.98
C GLU A 257 4.08 -5.99 8.66
N GLU A 258 3.82 -5.15 7.65
CA GLU A 258 3.22 -5.57 6.38
C GLU A 258 4.22 -5.90 5.25
N ILE A 259 5.47 -5.45 5.38
CA ILE A 259 6.54 -5.67 4.39
C ILE A 259 7.42 -6.80 4.87
N SER A 260 7.87 -7.65 3.94
CA SER A 260 8.77 -8.75 4.26
C SER A 260 10.06 -8.25 4.94
N GLU A 261 10.71 -9.12 5.72
CA GLU A 261 12.04 -8.90 6.31
C GLU A 261 13.16 -8.92 5.24
N GLU A 262 12.81 -9.10 3.96
CA GLU A 262 13.74 -9.02 2.83
C GLU A 262 14.54 -7.70 2.82
N THR A 263 15.70 -7.73 2.17
CA THR A 263 16.57 -6.55 2.01
C THR A 263 16.82 -6.24 0.54
N GLY A 264 17.34 -5.04 0.27
CA GLY A 264 17.80 -4.65 -1.06
C GLY A 264 16.72 -4.68 -2.15
N TRP A 265 17.03 -5.26 -3.31
CA TRP A 265 16.15 -5.27 -4.48
C TRP A 265 14.89 -6.13 -4.29
N ALA A 266 14.97 -7.22 -3.50
CA ALA A 266 13.81 -8.05 -3.17
C ALA A 266 12.74 -7.25 -2.43
N ARG A 267 13.16 -6.49 -1.42
CA ARG A 267 12.32 -5.58 -0.64
C ARG A 267 11.70 -4.48 -1.51
N LEU A 268 12.46 -3.93 -2.45
CA LEU A 268 11.97 -2.91 -3.38
C LEU A 268 10.78 -3.44 -4.20
N GLY A 269 10.88 -4.65 -4.73
CA GLY A 269 9.78 -5.24 -5.49
C GLY A 269 8.54 -5.53 -4.65
N ASP A 270 8.68 -5.98 -3.39
CA ASP A 270 7.54 -6.13 -2.47
C ASP A 270 6.86 -4.77 -2.23
N ILE A 271 7.64 -3.71 -1.99
CA ILE A 271 7.10 -2.35 -1.87
C ILE A 271 6.32 -1.93 -3.12
N LEU A 272 6.81 -2.21 -4.33
CA LEU A 272 6.10 -1.93 -5.58
C LEU A 272 4.79 -2.72 -5.69
N ILE A 273 4.75 -3.96 -5.25
CA ILE A 273 3.53 -4.77 -5.19
C ILE A 273 2.50 -4.15 -4.24
N LYS A 274 2.95 -3.64 -3.08
CA LYS A 274 2.07 -3.00 -2.09
C LYS A 274 1.56 -1.63 -2.54
N LEU A 275 2.34 -0.93 -3.37
CA LEU A 275 1.94 0.31 -4.06
C LEU A 275 0.95 0.08 -5.23
N ASP A 276 0.49 -1.16 -5.44
CA ASP A 276 -0.37 -1.55 -6.57
C ASP A 276 0.27 -1.29 -7.94
N GLU A 277 1.58 -1.49 -8.02
CA GLU A 277 2.38 -1.34 -9.24
C GLU A 277 2.99 -2.71 -9.66
N PRO A 278 2.18 -3.77 -9.86
CA PRO A 278 2.69 -5.11 -10.09
C PRO A 278 3.51 -5.23 -11.38
N ALA A 279 3.20 -4.44 -12.41
CA ALA A 279 3.98 -4.44 -13.65
C ALA A 279 5.41 -3.92 -13.47
N LYS A 280 5.60 -2.95 -12.56
CA LYS A 280 6.94 -2.44 -12.23
C LYS A 280 7.72 -3.45 -11.39
N ALA A 281 7.03 -4.13 -10.46
CA ALA A 281 7.63 -5.23 -9.71
C ALA A 281 8.04 -6.39 -10.62
N GLU A 282 7.19 -6.77 -11.59
CA GLU A 282 7.50 -7.77 -12.62
C GLU A 282 8.79 -7.41 -13.38
N HIS A 283 8.82 -6.19 -13.93
CA HIS A 283 9.97 -5.69 -14.70
C HIS A 283 11.26 -5.69 -13.87
N LEU A 284 11.18 -5.24 -12.61
CA LEU A 284 12.32 -5.26 -11.68
C LEU A 284 12.87 -6.68 -11.51
N TYR A 285 12.02 -7.65 -11.15
CA TYR A 285 12.49 -9.02 -10.89
C TYR A 285 12.99 -9.71 -12.15
N GLN A 286 12.42 -9.43 -13.33
CA GLN A 286 12.92 -9.95 -14.60
C GLN A 286 14.35 -9.46 -14.88
N ILE A 287 14.61 -8.14 -14.72
CA ILE A 287 15.95 -7.59 -14.89
C ILE A 287 16.95 -8.23 -13.92
N LEU A 288 16.57 -8.40 -12.65
CA LEU A 288 17.46 -8.98 -11.64
C LEU A 288 17.79 -10.46 -11.94
N LEU A 289 16.85 -11.22 -12.48
CA LEU A 289 17.09 -12.59 -12.94
C LEU A 289 18.05 -12.63 -14.14
N GLU A 290 17.94 -11.69 -15.07
CA GLU A 290 18.81 -11.60 -16.25
C GLU A 290 20.25 -11.19 -15.90
N GLN A 291 20.45 -10.39 -14.85
CA GLN A 291 21.77 -9.89 -14.43
C GLN A 291 22.67 -10.93 -13.75
N GLY A 292 22.22 -12.19 -13.63
CA GLY A 292 23.02 -13.30 -13.11
C GLY A 292 23.14 -13.28 -11.58
N SER A 293 21.99 -13.27 -10.91
CA SER A 293 21.89 -13.28 -9.43
C SER A 293 22.27 -14.64 -8.82
N SER A 294 22.56 -14.67 -7.51
CA SER A 294 22.88 -15.93 -6.80
C SER A 294 21.69 -16.91 -6.84
N ASP A 295 21.92 -18.21 -6.58
CA ASP A 295 20.81 -19.18 -6.54
C ASP A 295 19.76 -18.81 -5.48
N GLU A 296 20.19 -18.25 -4.35
CA GLU A 296 19.31 -17.77 -3.29
C GLU A 296 18.44 -16.60 -3.79
N ASP A 297 19.06 -15.58 -4.39
CA ASP A 297 18.35 -14.44 -4.98
C ASP A 297 17.42 -14.88 -6.12
N GLN A 298 17.86 -15.80 -6.98
CA GLN A 298 17.03 -16.32 -8.06
C GLN A 298 15.79 -17.03 -7.51
N ALA A 299 15.95 -17.83 -6.45
CA ALA A 299 14.81 -18.48 -5.80
C ALA A 299 13.83 -17.45 -5.24
N GLU A 300 14.33 -16.39 -4.61
CA GLU A 300 13.50 -15.33 -4.03
C GLU A 300 12.80 -14.49 -5.10
N TYR A 301 13.51 -14.03 -6.13
CA TYR A 301 12.91 -13.28 -7.24
C TYR A 301 11.86 -14.11 -7.99
N ASN A 302 12.06 -15.42 -8.16
CA ASN A 302 11.03 -16.29 -8.72
C ASN A 302 9.82 -16.44 -7.78
N ASN A 303 10.03 -16.50 -6.47
CA ASN A 303 8.93 -16.52 -5.49
C ASN A 303 8.11 -15.22 -5.56
N GLN A 304 8.78 -14.08 -5.64
CA GLN A 304 8.14 -12.78 -5.74
C GLN A 304 7.44 -12.57 -7.08
N LEU A 305 8.02 -13.00 -8.20
CA LEU A 305 7.34 -13.05 -9.49
C LEU A 305 6.08 -13.92 -9.45
N GLY A 306 6.13 -15.06 -8.74
CA GLY A 306 4.94 -15.86 -8.45
C GLY A 306 3.83 -15.04 -7.80
N THR A 307 4.17 -14.19 -6.82
CA THR A 307 3.23 -13.28 -6.14
C THR A 307 2.71 -12.20 -7.08
N VAL A 308 3.58 -11.61 -7.90
CA VAL A 308 3.22 -10.59 -8.90
C VAL A 308 2.21 -11.14 -9.91
N TYR A 309 2.54 -12.24 -10.57
CA TYR A 309 1.67 -12.88 -11.55
C TYR A 309 0.35 -13.34 -10.94
N TYR A 310 0.37 -13.84 -9.70
CA TYR A 310 -0.85 -14.21 -8.98
C TYR A 310 -1.78 -13.00 -8.81
N ARG A 311 -1.24 -11.84 -8.40
CA ARG A 311 -2.03 -10.60 -8.26
C ARG A 311 -2.55 -10.06 -9.59
N MET A 312 -1.82 -10.27 -10.68
CA MET A 312 -2.27 -9.95 -12.03
C MET A 312 -3.31 -10.95 -12.58
N GLY A 313 -3.57 -12.06 -11.88
CA GLY A 313 -4.47 -13.13 -12.32
C GLY A 313 -3.84 -14.07 -13.37
N GLU A 314 -2.54 -13.96 -13.61
CA GLU A 314 -1.79 -14.80 -14.55
C GLU A 314 -1.33 -16.11 -13.89
N TYR A 315 -2.31 -16.92 -13.48
CA TYR A 315 -2.07 -18.10 -12.63
C TYR A 315 -1.08 -19.10 -13.21
N SER A 316 -1.05 -19.31 -14.53
CA SER A 316 -0.07 -20.21 -15.15
C SER A 316 1.37 -19.72 -15.00
N LYS A 317 1.62 -18.41 -15.18
CA LYS A 317 2.95 -17.84 -14.97
C LYS A 317 3.32 -17.87 -13.48
N ALA A 318 2.35 -17.55 -12.61
CA ALA A 318 2.54 -17.61 -11.17
C ALA A 318 2.99 -19.01 -10.71
N LEU A 319 2.32 -20.05 -11.20
CA LEU A 319 2.67 -21.44 -10.91
C LEU A 319 4.10 -21.76 -11.36
N SER A 320 4.44 -21.45 -12.62
CA SER A 320 5.79 -21.70 -13.14
C SER A 320 6.89 -20.97 -12.35
N SER A 321 6.64 -19.73 -11.93
CA SER A 321 7.59 -18.98 -11.10
C SER A 321 7.76 -19.58 -9.70
N TYR A 322 6.66 -19.95 -9.02
CA TYR A 322 6.78 -20.62 -7.72
C TYR A 322 7.43 -22.01 -7.82
N GLU A 323 7.14 -22.78 -8.87
CA GLU A 323 7.78 -24.08 -9.13
C GLU A 323 9.29 -23.90 -9.35
N ARG A 324 9.70 -22.90 -10.13
CA ARG A 324 11.10 -22.58 -10.34
C ARG A 324 11.81 -22.21 -9.03
N SER A 325 11.18 -21.36 -8.22
CA SER A 325 11.68 -21.03 -6.87
C SER A 325 11.84 -22.29 -6.00
N LEU A 326 10.82 -23.15 -5.99
CA LEU A 326 10.82 -24.39 -5.22
C LEU A 326 11.92 -25.35 -5.66
N GLU A 327 12.17 -25.49 -6.97
CA GLU A 327 13.25 -26.32 -7.51
C GLU A 327 14.62 -25.87 -7.00
N ILE A 328 14.90 -24.56 -7.07
CA ILE A 328 16.16 -23.98 -6.61
C ILE A 328 16.32 -24.17 -5.10
N ARG A 329 15.28 -23.85 -4.32
CA ARG A 329 15.27 -24.03 -2.86
C ARG A 329 15.47 -25.47 -2.42
N LYS A 330 14.93 -26.46 -3.15
CA LYS A 330 15.14 -27.88 -2.86
C LYS A 330 16.59 -28.32 -3.01
N ILE A 331 17.34 -27.68 -3.89
CA ILE A 331 18.77 -27.96 -4.12
C ILE A 331 19.61 -27.24 -3.07
N ALA A 332 19.29 -25.97 -2.79
CA ALA A 332 20.09 -25.10 -1.95
C ALA A 332 19.83 -25.25 -0.44
N LEU A 333 18.62 -25.64 -0.02
CA LEU A 333 18.17 -25.56 1.37
C LEU A 333 17.83 -26.95 1.96
N PRO A 334 17.91 -27.11 3.29
CA PRO A 334 17.44 -28.32 3.97
C PRO A 334 15.95 -28.60 3.70
N PRO A 335 15.51 -29.88 3.71
CA PRO A 335 14.12 -30.25 3.40
C PRO A 335 13.04 -29.62 4.30
N ASN A 336 13.43 -29.15 5.49
CA ASN A 336 12.56 -28.51 6.47
C ASN A 336 12.74 -26.98 6.53
N HIS A 337 13.38 -26.36 5.53
CA HIS A 337 13.56 -24.90 5.52
C HIS A 337 12.21 -24.17 5.33
N PRO A 338 11.90 -23.10 6.10
CA PRO A 338 10.65 -22.35 5.97
C PRO A 338 10.34 -21.86 4.54
N ASP A 339 11.35 -21.50 3.76
CA ASP A 339 11.16 -20.99 2.39
C ASP A 339 10.59 -22.04 1.43
N LEU A 340 10.86 -23.33 1.66
CA LEU A 340 10.19 -24.41 0.93
C LEU A 340 8.69 -24.40 1.23
N ALA A 341 8.31 -24.16 2.49
CA ALA A 341 6.91 -24.04 2.88
C ALA A 341 6.23 -22.82 2.26
N ALA A 342 6.96 -21.70 2.12
CA ALA A 342 6.47 -20.51 1.44
C ALA A 342 6.20 -20.77 -0.06
N SER A 343 7.12 -21.44 -0.77
CA SER A 343 6.89 -21.81 -2.17
C SER A 343 5.71 -22.76 -2.33
N TYR A 344 5.58 -23.77 -1.45
CA TYR A 344 4.41 -24.67 -1.45
C TYR A 344 3.10 -23.94 -1.15
N GLU A 345 3.12 -22.94 -0.26
CA GLU A 345 1.95 -22.10 0.01
C GLU A 345 1.56 -21.27 -1.21
N GLY A 346 2.52 -20.64 -1.90
CA GLY A 346 2.28 -19.91 -3.15
C GLY A 346 1.66 -20.78 -4.24
N ILE A 347 2.20 -21.99 -4.45
CA ILE A 347 1.64 -22.98 -5.37
C ILE A 347 0.22 -23.37 -4.96
N GLY A 348 -0.01 -23.63 -3.67
CA GLY A 348 -1.34 -23.96 -3.15
C GLY A 348 -2.37 -22.85 -3.37
N LEU A 349 -1.94 -21.60 -3.23
CA LEU A 349 -2.77 -20.41 -3.47
C LEU A 349 -3.16 -20.27 -4.93
N VAL A 350 -2.24 -20.52 -5.85
CA VAL A 350 -2.51 -20.51 -7.29
C VAL A 350 -3.53 -21.59 -7.65
N TYR A 351 -3.30 -22.84 -7.22
CA TYR A 351 -4.25 -23.94 -7.47
C TYR A 351 -5.63 -23.68 -6.87
N TYR A 352 -5.70 -23.09 -5.66
CA TYR A 352 -6.97 -22.74 -5.04
C TYR A 352 -7.80 -21.79 -5.91
N ASN A 353 -7.17 -20.76 -6.47
CA ASN A 353 -7.84 -19.77 -7.31
C ASN A 353 -8.18 -20.30 -8.70
N MET A 354 -7.45 -21.31 -9.18
CA MET A 354 -7.82 -22.10 -10.35
C MET A 354 -8.94 -23.12 -10.07
N ALA A 355 -9.46 -23.18 -8.83
CA ALA A 355 -10.43 -24.17 -8.35
C ALA A 355 -9.94 -25.62 -8.40
N GLU A 356 -8.62 -25.83 -8.46
CA GLU A 356 -7.96 -27.14 -8.37
C GLU A 356 -7.71 -27.53 -6.91
N TYR A 357 -8.81 -27.70 -6.17
CA TYR A 357 -8.77 -27.84 -4.70
C TYR A 357 -7.92 -29.02 -4.19
N SER A 358 -7.85 -30.13 -4.93
CA SER A 358 -7.01 -31.28 -4.54
C SER A 358 -5.51 -30.96 -4.60
N ASN A 359 -5.08 -30.22 -5.62
CA ASN A 359 -3.69 -29.80 -5.80
C ASN A 359 -3.33 -28.71 -4.79
N ALA A 360 -4.27 -27.79 -4.52
CA ALA A 360 -4.15 -26.78 -3.47
C ALA A 360 -3.96 -27.43 -2.09
N LEU A 361 -4.82 -28.38 -1.73
CA LEU A 361 -4.75 -29.09 -0.46
C LEU A 361 -3.41 -29.82 -0.29
N THR A 362 -2.98 -30.56 -1.32
CA THR A 362 -1.68 -31.26 -1.31
C THR A 362 -0.52 -30.30 -1.03
N SER A 363 -0.52 -29.15 -1.70
CA SER A 363 0.54 -28.14 -1.56
C SER A 363 0.52 -27.49 -0.17
N TYR A 364 -0.66 -27.13 0.34
CA TYR A 364 -0.79 -26.58 1.69
C TYR A 364 -0.44 -27.59 2.79
N GLU A 365 -0.77 -28.87 2.62
CA GLU A 365 -0.39 -29.92 3.57
C GLU A 365 1.13 -30.13 3.61
N ARG A 366 1.81 -30.07 2.46
CA ARG A 366 3.29 -30.06 2.40
C ARG A 366 3.88 -28.84 3.10
N SER A 367 3.34 -27.65 2.86
CA SER A 367 3.74 -26.42 3.56
C SER A 367 3.57 -26.56 5.09
N LEU A 368 2.43 -27.07 5.54
CA LEU A 368 2.15 -27.31 6.96
C LEU A 368 3.11 -28.35 7.58
N GLU A 369 3.42 -29.44 6.87
CA GLU A 369 4.36 -30.48 7.33
C GLU A 369 5.75 -29.88 7.60
N ILE A 370 6.27 -29.08 6.66
CA ILE A 370 7.56 -28.40 6.81
C ILE A 370 7.53 -27.43 7.99
N ARG A 371 6.51 -26.57 8.09
CA ARG A 371 6.37 -25.59 9.17
C ARG A 371 6.26 -26.24 10.55
N LYS A 372 5.60 -27.39 10.68
CA LYS A 372 5.51 -28.12 11.96
C LYS A 372 6.86 -28.61 12.48
N ILE A 373 7.80 -28.88 11.57
CA ILE A 373 9.16 -29.31 11.90
C ILE A 373 10.04 -28.08 12.17
N ALA A 374 9.88 -27.03 11.37
CA ALA A 374 10.75 -25.86 11.39
C ALA A 374 10.41 -24.85 12.51
N LEU A 375 9.15 -24.77 12.93
CA LEU A 375 8.63 -23.68 13.76
C LEU A 375 8.05 -24.19 15.09
N PRO A 376 8.04 -23.35 16.13
CA PRO A 376 7.36 -23.65 17.39
C PRO A 376 5.86 -23.96 17.17
N PRO A 377 5.23 -24.81 18.00
CA PRO A 377 3.84 -25.25 17.81
C PRO A 377 2.77 -24.14 17.73
N ASN A 378 3.07 -22.95 18.27
CA ASN A 378 2.16 -21.80 18.30
C ASN A 378 2.63 -20.65 17.38
N HIS A 379 3.49 -20.94 16.39
CA HIS A 379 3.94 -19.93 15.43
C HIS A 379 2.80 -19.47 14.51
N GLN A 380 2.76 -18.19 14.17
CA GLN A 380 1.68 -17.59 13.37
C GLN A 380 1.52 -18.25 11.99
N ASP A 381 2.62 -18.63 11.33
CA ASP A 381 2.58 -19.30 10.02
C ASP A 381 1.84 -20.64 10.04
N LEU A 382 1.85 -21.36 11.17
CA LEU A 382 1.05 -22.57 11.33
C LEU A 382 -0.44 -22.21 11.29
N ALA A 383 -0.84 -21.10 11.92
CA ALA A 383 -2.21 -20.61 11.87
C ALA A 383 -2.62 -20.24 10.43
N GLY A 384 -1.71 -19.65 9.65
CA GLY A 384 -1.90 -19.38 8.21
C GLY A 384 -2.12 -20.66 7.40
N SER A 385 -1.26 -21.67 7.56
CA SER A 385 -1.41 -22.96 6.88
C SER A 385 -2.74 -23.65 7.23
N TYR A 386 -3.12 -23.69 8.50
CA TYR A 386 -4.40 -24.25 8.93
C TYR A 386 -5.62 -23.47 8.39
N LEU A 387 -5.51 -22.15 8.29
CA LEU A 387 -6.54 -21.32 7.69
C LEU A 387 -6.75 -21.67 6.21
N ASN A 388 -5.67 -21.79 5.45
CA ASN A 388 -5.71 -22.13 4.02
C ASN A 388 -6.32 -23.52 3.80
N ILE A 389 -5.84 -24.53 4.54
CA ILE A 389 -6.38 -25.90 4.49
C ILE A 389 -7.87 -25.93 4.86
N GLY A 390 -8.26 -25.24 5.93
CA GLY A 390 -9.66 -25.16 6.34
C GLY A 390 -10.54 -24.51 5.27
N THR A 391 -10.01 -23.51 4.57
CA THR A 391 -10.69 -22.84 3.46
C THR A 391 -10.89 -23.77 2.27
N VAL A 392 -9.90 -24.61 1.94
CA VAL A 392 -10.07 -25.64 0.89
C VAL A 392 -11.17 -26.62 1.29
N TYR A 393 -11.12 -27.18 2.50
CA TYR A 393 -12.15 -28.11 2.98
C TYR A 393 -13.55 -27.48 3.00
N ALA A 394 -13.66 -26.21 3.35
CA ALA A 394 -14.94 -25.50 3.32
C ALA A 394 -15.50 -25.37 1.89
N LYS A 395 -14.63 -25.18 0.89
CA LYS A 395 -15.02 -25.12 -0.54
C LYS A 395 -15.38 -26.49 -1.11
N THR A 396 -14.74 -27.56 -0.67
CA THR A 396 -15.05 -28.93 -1.11
C THR A 396 -16.23 -29.56 -0.35
N GLY A 397 -16.77 -28.87 0.66
CA GLY A 397 -17.92 -29.33 1.45
C GLY A 397 -17.54 -30.26 2.61
N GLU A 398 -16.26 -30.43 2.91
CA GLU A 398 -15.74 -31.23 4.03
C GLU A 398 -15.76 -30.42 5.35
N TYR A 399 -16.94 -29.96 5.74
CA TYR A 399 -17.11 -28.95 6.78
C TYR A 399 -16.52 -29.33 8.15
N SER A 400 -16.58 -30.60 8.55
CA SER A 400 -15.96 -31.04 9.81
C SER A 400 -14.45 -30.86 9.82
N LYS A 401 -13.76 -31.11 8.69
CA LYS A 401 -12.31 -30.87 8.57
C LYS A 401 -11.99 -29.39 8.48
N ALA A 402 -12.86 -28.62 7.83
CA ALA A 402 -12.76 -27.17 7.77
C ALA A 402 -12.83 -26.54 9.17
N LEU A 403 -13.82 -26.92 9.98
CA LEU A 403 -13.95 -26.48 11.38
C LEU A 403 -12.71 -26.83 12.19
N SER A 404 -12.26 -28.09 12.17
CA SER A 404 -11.06 -28.52 12.90
C SER A 404 -9.82 -27.69 12.53
N SER A 405 -9.65 -27.39 11.24
CA SER A 405 -8.52 -26.59 10.76
C SER A 405 -8.65 -25.13 11.18
N HIS A 406 -9.83 -24.51 11.04
CA HIS A 406 -10.07 -23.13 11.47
C HIS A 406 -9.98 -22.94 12.99
N GLU A 407 -10.45 -23.91 13.77
CA GLU A 407 -10.32 -23.91 15.24
C GLU A 407 -8.86 -24.00 15.67
N ARG A 408 -8.06 -24.83 15.01
CA ARG A 408 -6.61 -24.91 15.26
C ARG A 408 -5.90 -23.61 14.93
N SER A 409 -6.25 -22.98 13.81
CA SER A 409 -5.76 -21.63 13.46
C SER A 409 -6.15 -20.59 14.52
N LEU A 410 -7.39 -20.62 14.99
CA LEU A 410 -7.89 -19.72 16.04
C LEU A 410 -7.19 -19.96 17.39
N GLU A 411 -6.93 -21.21 17.77
CA GLU A 411 -6.21 -21.56 19.01
C GLU A 411 -4.81 -20.93 19.03
N ILE A 412 -4.05 -21.10 17.93
CA ILE A 412 -2.71 -20.50 17.79
C ILE A 412 -2.79 -18.97 17.88
N LYS A 413 -3.73 -18.35 17.14
CA LYS A 413 -3.91 -16.89 17.16
C LYS A 413 -4.31 -16.35 18.53
N LYS A 414 -5.09 -17.09 19.33
CA LYS A 414 -5.44 -16.68 20.70
C LYS A 414 -4.26 -16.65 21.65
N ILE A 415 -3.23 -17.45 21.39
CA ILE A 415 -1.98 -17.47 22.16
C ILE A 415 -1.08 -16.31 21.73
N ALA A 416 -0.99 -16.06 20.43
CA ALA A 416 -0.08 -15.06 19.86
C ALA A 416 -0.61 -13.61 19.92
N LEU A 417 -1.94 -13.42 19.89
CA LEU A 417 -2.55 -12.11 19.69
C LEU A 417 -3.38 -11.64 20.89
N PRO A 418 -3.50 -10.32 21.12
CA PRO A 418 -4.41 -9.78 22.12
C PRO A 418 -5.87 -10.23 21.89
N PRO A 419 -6.70 -10.37 22.94
CA PRO A 419 -8.07 -10.90 22.83
C PRO A 419 -9.01 -10.15 21.87
N ASN A 420 -8.71 -8.88 21.57
CA ASN A 420 -9.49 -8.02 20.69
C ASN A 420 -8.80 -7.77 19.34
N HIS A 421 -7.84 -8.61 18.94
CA HIS A 421 -7.16 -8.45 17.64
C HIS A 421 -8.12 -8.74 16.47
N PRO A 422 -8.16 -7.90 15.40
CA PRO A 422 -9.02 -8.12 14.23
C PRO A 422 -8.92 -9.52 13.60
N ASP A 423 -7.73 -10.12 13.58
CA ASP A 423 -7.53 -11.48 13.06
C ASP A 423 -8.31 -12.56 13.81
N LEU A 424 -8.56 -12.37 15.10
CA LEU A 424 -9.43 -13.28 15.86
C LEU A 424 -10.87 -13.16 15.37
N ALA A 425 -11.32 -11.94 15.06
CA ALA A 425 -12.64 -11.72 14.47
C ALA A 425 -12.77 -12.35 13.08
N ALA A 426 -11.72 -12.30 12.26
CA ALA A 426 -11.69 -12.97 10.97
C ALA A 426 -11.80 -14.50 11.11
N SER A 427 -11.07 -15.10 12.06
CA SER A 427 -11.18 -16.53 12.36
C SER A 427 -12.58 -16.93 12.81
N TYR A 428 -13.20 -16.17 13.73
CA TYR A 428 -14.59 -16.41 14.13
C TYR A 428 -15.58 -16.25 12.96
N ASN A 429 -15.34 -15.30 12.06
CA ASN A 429 -16.16 -15.14 10.87
C ASN A 429 -16.07 -16.36 9.94
N ASN A 430 -14.88 -16.91 9.73
CA ASN A 430 -14.70 -18.09 8.88
C ASN A 430 -15.35 -19.35 9.49
N ILE A 431 -15.22 -19.53 10.81
CA ILE A 431 -15.94 -20.59 11.54
C ILE A 431 -17.47 -20.40 11.40
N GLY A 432 -17.95 -19.18 11.56
CA GLY A 432 -19.36 -18.84 11.39
C GLY A 432 -19.87 -19.15 9.97
N LEU A 433 -19.05 -18.92 8.95
CA LEU A 433 -19.37 -19.26 7.56
C LEU A 433 -19.46 -20.76 7.34
N VAL A 434 -18.57 -21.55 7.93
CA VAL A 434 -18.63 -23.01 7.86
C VAL A 434 -19.92 -23.52 8.51
N TYR A 435 -20.24 -23.07 9.73
CA TYR A 435 -21.50 -23.44 10.39
C TYR A 435 -22.73 -23.01 9.58
N TYR A 436 -22.70 -21.82 8.97
CA TYR A 436 -23.78 -21.35 8.12
C TYR A 436 -24.00 -22.28 6.91
N ASN A 437 -22.92 -22.71 6.26
CA ASN A 437 -22.98 -23.63 5.13
C ASN A 437 -23.45 -25.04 5.52
N MET A 438 -23.19 -25.46 6.76
CA MET A 438 -23.76 -26.69 7.34
C MET A 438 -25.25 -26.58 7.70
N GLY A 439 -25.81 -25.36 7.71
CA GLY A 439 -27.16 -25.10 8.20
C GLY A 439 -27.27 -25.00 9.73
N GLU A 440 -26.14 -25.01 10.44
CA GLU A 440 -26.08 -24.84 11.90
C GLU A 440 -26.15 -23.35 12.28
N TYR A 441 -27.32 -22.75 12.02
CA TYR A 441 -27.50 -21.30 12.12
C TYR A 441 -27.24 -20.73 13.52
N SER A 442 -27.52 -21.46 14.60
CA SER A 442 -27.24 -21.00 15.97
C SER A 442 -25.73 -20.87 16.25
N ASN A 443 -24.94 -21.84 15.80
CA ASN A 443 -23.48 -21.81 15.94
C ASN A 443 -22.86 -20.73 15.03
N ALA A 444 -23.41 -20.56 13.83
CA ALA A 444 -23.03 -19.48 12.92
C ALA A 444 -23.27 -18.10 13.54
N LEU A 445 -24.46 -17.88 14.09
CA LEU A 445 -24.82 -16.61 14.74
C LEU A 445 -23.87 -16.30 15.90
N THR A 446 -23.63 -17.27 16.78
CA THR A 446 -22.72 -17.11 17.93
C THR A 446 -21.31 -16.71 17.47
N SER A 447 -20.81 -17.35 16.42
CA SER A 447 -19.48 -17.05 15.86
C SER A 447 -19.42 -15.65 15.22
N TYR A 448 -20.45 -15.27 14.46
CA TYR A 448 -20.51 -13.93 13.86
C TYR A 448 -20.70 -12.82 14.90
N GLU A 449 -21.47 -13.05 15.96
CA GLU A 449 -21.62 -12.10 17.07
C GLU A 449 -20.30 -11.89 17.81
N ARG A 450 -19.54 -12.97 18.04
CA ARG A 450 -18.20 -12.87 18.63
C ARG A 450 -17.23 -12.08 17.73
N SER A 451 -17.29 -12.32 16.42
CA SER A 451 -16.53 -11.55 15.42
C SER A 451 -16.90 -10.06 15.47
N LEU A 452 -18.20 -9.74 15.52
CA LEU A 452 -18.69 -8.37 15.61
C LEU A 452 -18.27 -7.67 16.91
N GLU A 453 -18.31 -8.36 18.04
CA GLU A 453 -17.89 -7.84 19.34
C GLU A 453 -16.42 -7.40 19.32
N ILE A 454 -15.53 -8.28 18.82
CA ILE A 454 -14.11 -7.96 18.67
C ILE A 454 -13.92 -6.76 17.74
N ARG A 455 -14.57 -6.76 16.57
CA ARG A 455 -14.47 -5.65 15.59
C ARG A 455 -14.97 -4.32 16.15
N LYS A 456 -16.02 -4.30 16.98
CA LYS A 456 -16.52 -3.07 17.61
C LYS A 456 -15.52 -2.44 18.57
N ILE A 457 -14.68 -3.26 19.21
CA ILE A 457 -13.61 -2.79 20.09
C ILE A 457 -12.38 -2.38 19.27
N ALA A 458 -12.10 -3.14 18.20
CA ALA A 458 -10.86 -3.06 17.45
C ALA A 458 -10.89 -2.13 16.23
N LEU A 459 -12.05 -1.61 15.83
CA LEU A 459 -12.20 -0.81 14.61
C LEU A 459 -13.05 0.44 14.85
N PRO A 460 -12.88 1.50 14.03
CA PRO A 460 -13.74 2.68 14.08
C PRO A 460 -15.22 2.31 13.79
N PRO A 461 -16.20 3.07 14.32
CA PRO A 461 -17.63 2.72 14.22
C PRO A 461 -18.18 2.55 12.80
N ASN A 462 -17.53 3.14 11.79
CA ASN A 462 -17.94 3.11 10.39
C ASN A 462 -16.98 2.29 9.51
N HIS A 463 -16.18 1.40 10.10
CA HIS A 463 -15.27 0.55 9.33
C HIS A 463 -16.04 -0.48 8.46
N PRO A 464 -15.64 -0.72 7.19
CA PRO A 464 -16.32 -1.67 6.29
C PRO A 464 -16.51 -3.09 6.87
N ASP A 465 -15.52 -3.61 7.60
CA ASP A 465 -15.62 -4.91 8.30
C ASP A 465 -16.82 -5.03 9.25
N LEU A 466 -17.21 -3.94 9.91
CA LEU A 466 -18.42 -3.94 10.75
C LEU A 466 -19.66 -4.16 9.89
N ALA A 467 -19.73 -3.51 8.72
CA ALA A 467 -20.83 -3.72 7.78
C ALA A 467 -20.88 -5.18 7.30
N GLY A 468 -19.73 -5.80 7.03
CA GLY A 468 -19.64 -7.22 6.69
C GLY A 468 -20.18 -8.13 7.81
N SER A 469 -19.79 -7.89 9.06
CA SER A 469 -20.30 -8.65 10.21
C SER A 469 -21.82 -8.52 10.37
N TYR A 470 -22.37 -7.31 10.25
CA TYR A 470 -23.81 -7.08 10.30
C TYR A 470 -24.56 -7.76 9.15
N LEU A 471 -23.98 -7.78 7.95
CA LEU A 471 -24.55 -8.49 6.80
C LEU A 471 -24.63 -10.01 7.06
N ASN A 472 -23.58 -10.60 7.65
CA ASN A 472 -23.55 -12.02 7.98
C ASN A 472 -24.58 -12.39 9.06
N ILE A 473 -24.65 -11.60 10.14
CA ILE A 473 -25.68 -11.77 11.19
C ILE A 473 -27.09 -11.64 10.61
N GLY A 474 -27.34 -10.61 9.81
CA GLY A 474 -28.64 -10.41 9.17
C GLY A 474 -29.03 -11.58 8.26
N THR A 475 -28.05 -12.19 7.59
CA THR A 475 -28.25 -13.38 6.74
C THR A 475 -28.69 -14.59 7.55
N VAL A 476 -28.05 -14.83 8.69
CA VAL A 476 -28.45 -15.91 9.60
C VAL A 476 -29.87 -15.68 10.13
N CYS A 477 -30.16 -14.48 10.65
CA CYS A 477 -31.50 -14.14 11.15
C CYS A 477 -32.59 -14.26 10.07
N ALA A 478 -32.29 -13.89 8.82
CA ALA A 478 -33.24 -14.03 7.71
C ALA A 478 -33.51 -15.51 7.36
N LYS A 479 -32.54 -16.41 7.57
CA LYS A 479 -32.70 -17.85 7.38
C LYS A 479 -33.48 -18.51 8.51
N THR A 480 -33.30 -18.05 9.75
CA THR A 480 -34.05 -18.55 10.93
C THR A 480 -35.45 -17.95 11.05
N GLY A 481 -35.81 -16.96 10.23
CA GLY A 481 -37.13 -16.31 10.23
C GLY A 481 -37.24 -15.11 11.16
N GLU A 482 -36.16 -14.69 11.81
CA GLU A 482 -36.07 -13.51 12.67
C GLU A 482 -35.94 -12.22 11.83
N TYR A 483 -36.96 -11.94 11.03
CA TYR A 483 -36.93 -10.87 10.02
C TYR A 483 -36.70 -9.47 10.58
N SER A 484 -37.17 -9.17 11.79
CA SER A 484 -36.92 -7.87 12.44
C SER A 484 -35.43 -7.65 12.76
N LYS A 485 -34.76 -8.66 13.32
CA LYS A 485 -33.31 -8.62 13.60
C LYS A 485 -32.50 -8.60 12.30
N ALA A 486 -32.95 -9.33 11.28
CA ALA A 486 -32.33 -9.32 9.96
C ALA A 486 -32.35 -7.91 9.34
N LEU A 487 -33.52 -7.25 9.32
CA LEU A 487 -33.66 -5.88 8.82
C LEU A 487 -32.75 -4.91 9.57
N SER A 488 -32.78 -4.93 10.91
CA SER A 488 -31.94 -4.05 11.73
C SER A 488 -30.45 -4.23 11.44
N SER A 489 -29.99 -5.47 11.24
CA SER A 489 -28.60 -5.77 10.92
C SER A 489 -28.23 -5.27 9.52
N TYR A 490 -29.06 -5.54 8.50
CA TYR A 490 -28.81 -5.06 7.15
C TYR A 490 -28.87 -3.54 7.02
N GLU A 491 -29.79 -2.87 7.72
CA GLU A 491 -29.87 -1.41 7.76
C GLU A 491 -28.63 -0.79 8.38
N ARG A 492 -28.09 -1.39 9.45
CA ARG A 492 -26.82 -0.95 10.06
C ARG A 492 -25.63 -1.15 9.12
N SER A 493 -25.59 -2.28 8.41
CA SER A 493 -24.58 -2.54 7.38
C SER A 493 -24.63 -1.49 6.27
N LEU A 494 -25.84 -1.18 5.79
CA LEU A 494 -26.06 -0.17 4.75
C LEU A 494 -25.69 1.25 5.19
N GLU A 495 -25.98 1.62 6.45
CA GLU A 495 -25.61 2.92 7.03
C GLU A 495 -24.08 3.11 7.02
N ILE A 496 -23.35 2.12 7.50
CA ILE A 496 -21.88 2.14 7.54
C ILE A 496 -21.31 2.27 6.12
N GLN A 497 -21.80 1.45 5.18
CA GLN A 497 -21.33 1.49 3.79
C GLN A 497 -21.64 2.82 3.08
N LYS A 498 -22.80 3.46 3.36
CA LYS A 498 -23.13 4.78 2.78
C LYS A 498 -22.21 5.89 3.24
N ILE A 499 -21.63 5.76 4.44
CA ILE A 499 -20.63 6.71 4.96
C ILE A 499 -19.28 6.47 4.30
N ALA A 500 -18.90 5.20 4.12
CA ALA A 500 -17.59 4.82 3.61
C ALA A 500 -17.46 4.88 2.08
N LEU A 501 -18.56 4.77 1.34
CA LEU A 501 -18.53 4.51 -0.10
C LEU A 501 -19.33 5.55 -0.91
N PRO A 502 -18.97 5.80 -2.17
CA PRO A 502 -19.76 6.62 -3.08
C PRO A 502 -21.19 6.07 -3.25
N PRO A 503 -22.19 6.93 -3.57
CA PRO A 503 -23.60 6.52 -3.62
C PRO A 503 -23.98 5.38 -4.56
N ASN A 504 -23.13 5.04 -5.54
CA ASN A 504 -23.35 3.96 -6.51
C ASN A 504 -22.28 2.86 -6.42
N HIS A 505 -21.63 2.70 -5.27
CA HIS A 505 -20.64 1.64 -5.09
C HIS A 505 -21.30 0.25 -5.11
N PRO A 506 -20.73 -0.76 -5.80
CA PRO A 506 -21.29 -2.11 -5.89
C PRO A 506 -21.59 -2.77 -4.54
N ASP A 507 -20.79 -2.51 -3.51
CA ASP A 507 -20.97 -3.11 -2.17
C ASP A 507 -22.29 -2.73 -1.49
N LEU A 508 -22.88 -1.60 -1.85
CA LEU A 508 -24.19 -1.17 -1.34
C LEU A 508 -25.32 -2.11 -1.81
N VAL A 509 -25.09 -2.92 -2.84
CA VAL A 509 -26.13 -3.76 -3.42
C VAL A 509 -26.52 -4.92 -2.51
N ALA A 510 -25.57 -5.55 -1.82
CA ALA A 510 -25.87 -6.70 -0.98
C ALA A 510 -26.85 -6.36 0.16
N PRO A 511 -26.66 -5.28 0.95
CA PRO A 511 -27.65 -4.88 1.95
C PRO A 511 -29.01 -4.54 1.34
N TYR A 512 -29.08 -3.74 0.28
CA TYR A 512 -30.37 -3.41 -0.37
C TYR A 512 -31.11 -4.67 -0.83
N ASN A 513 -30.41 -5.60 -1.48
CA ASN A 513 -31.03 -6.82 -1.99
C ASN A 513 -31.57 -7.68 -0.84
N ASN A 514 -30.80 -7.80 0.24
CA ASN A 514 -31.17 -8.59 1.39
C ASN A 514 -32.33 -7.97 2.19
N ILE A 515 -32.36 -6.63 2.33
CA ILE A 515 -33.51 -5.89 2.89
C ILE A 515 -34.75 -6.11 2.03
N GLY A 516 -34.62 -5.99 0.70
CA GLY A 516 -35.70 -6.26 -0.25
C GLY A 516 -36.26 -7.67 -0.13
N MET A 517 -35.38 -8.66 -0.01
CA MET A 517 -35.75 -10.06 0.21
C MET A 517 -36.53 -10.26 1.51
N VAL A 518 -36.09 -9.67 2.62
CA VAL A 518 -36.79 -9.79 3.90
C VAL A 518 -38.18 -9.14 3.84
N TYR A 519 -38.28 -7.93 3.29
CA TYR A 519 -39.60 -7.28 3.08
C TYR A 519 -40.52 -8.11 2.19
N TYR A 520 -39.99 -8.73 1.13
CA TYR A 520 -40.78 -9.61 0.26
C TYR A 520 -41.32 -10.83 1.03
N LYS A 521 -40.50 -11.47 1.86
CA LYS A 521 -40.92 -12.60 2.71
C LYS A 521 -41.96 -12.19 3.76
N MET A 522 -41.90 -10.96 4.26
CA MET A 522 -42.88 -10.40 5.20
C MET A 522 -44.19 -9.94 4.52
N GLY A 523 -44.31 -10.04 3.18
CA GLY A 523 -45.48 -9.55 2.44
C GLY A 523 -45.50 -8.02 2.24
N MET A 524 -44.43 -7.31 2.58
CA MET A 524 -44.30 -5.86 2.41
C MET A 524 -43.78 -5.50 1.01
N TYR A 525 -44.52 -5.90 -0.03
CA TYR A 525 -44.05 -5.87 -1.42
C TYR A 525 -43.65 -4.48 -1.94
N SER A 526 -44.32 -3.41 -1.47
CA SER A 526 -43.94 -2.04 -1.83
C SER A 526 -42.55 -1.64 -1.32
N LYS A 527 -42.20 -2.05 -0.10
CA LYS A 527 -40.86 -1.80 0.46
C LYS A 527 -39.81 -2.68 -0.20
N ALA A 528 -40.15 -3.93 -0.51
CA ALA A 528 -39.28 -4.84 -1.25
C ALA A 528 -38.92 -4.27 -2.62
N LEU A 529 -39.92 -3.80 -3.38
CA LEU A 529 -39.75 -3.20 -4.69
C LEU A 529 -38.80 -2.01 -4.66
N SER A 530 -38.98 -1.08 -3.72
CA SER A 530 -38.11 0.10 -3.60
C SER A 530 -36.64 -0.26 -3.37
N ASN A 531 -36.37 -1.30 -2.57
CA ASN A 531 -35.00 -1.77 -2.33
C ASN A 531 -34.40 -2.47 -3.56
N TYR A 532 -35.17 -3.32 -4.24
CA TYR A 532 -34.70 -3.96 -5.47
C TYR A 532 -34.46 -2.96 -6.60
N GLU A 533 -35.27 -1.91 -6.70
CA GLU A 533 -35.04 -0.80 -7.66
C GLU A 533 -33.71 -0.08 -7.37
N LYS A 534 -33.35 0.10 -6.09
CA LYS A 534 -32.03 0.65 -5.71
C LYS A 534 -30.88 -0.27 -6.10
N CYS A 535 -30.99 -1.59 -5.90
CA CYS A 535 -30.00 -2.55 -6.41
C CYS A 535 -29.83 -2.43 -7.93
N GLN A 536 -30.95 -2.34 -8.67
CA GLN A 536 -30.93 -2.22 -10.11
C GLN A 536 -30.26 -0.93 -10.58
N GLU A 537 -30.53 0.20 -9.90
CA GLU A 537 -29.92 1.49 -10.19
C GLU A 537 -28.39 1.42 -10.09
N ILE A 538 -27.89 0.81 -9.02
CA ILE A 538 -26.45 0.67 -8.78
C ILE A 538 -25.82 -0.26 -9.83
N TRP A 539 -26.35 -1.48 -9.99
CA TRP A 539 -25.77 -2.42 -10.96
C TRP A 539 -25.82 -1.93 -12.40
N LYS A 540 -26.85 -1.17 -12.82
CA LYS A 540 -26.89 -0.58 -14.17
C LYS A 540 -25.74 0.41 -14.42
N LYS A 541 -25.21 1.04 -13.36
CA LYS A 541 -24.08 1.96 -13.46
C LYS A 541 -22.74 1.24 -13.38
N SER A 542 -22.68 0.07 -12.73
CA SER A 542 -21.43 -0.66 -12.47
C SER A 542 -21.18 -1.85 -13.39
N LEU A 543 -22.21 -2.41 -14.03
CA LEU A 543 -22.13 -3.66 -14.80
C LEU A 543 -22.75 -3.52 -16.20
N PRO A 544 -22.29 -4.29 -17.19
CA PRO A 544 -22.90 -4.36 -18.51
C PRO A 544 -24.39 -4.75 -18.44
N PRO A 545 -25.27 -4.25 -19.34
CA PRO A 545 -26.72 -4.46 -19.26
C PRO A 545 -27.21 -5.92 -19.21
N ALA A 546 -26.40 -6.86 -19.71
CA ALA A 546 -26.69 -8.29 -19.78
C ALA A 546 -26.16 -9.10 -18.58
N HIS A 547 -25.57 -8.45 -17.58
CA HIS A 547 -24.99 -9.14 -16.42
C HIS A 547 -26.05 -9.94 -15.62
N SER A 548 -25.72 -11.17 -15.23
CA SER A 548 -26.64 -12.11 -14.54
C SER A 548 -27.30 -11.53 -13.29
N HIS A 549 -26.54 -10.78 -12.49
CA HIS A 549 -27.04 -10.02 -11.34
C HIS A 549 -28.18 -9.04 -11.71
N ILE A 550 -28.05 -8.23 -12.77
CA ILE A 550 -29.12 -7.32 -13.21
C ILE A 550 -30.39 -8.11 -13.55
N THR A 551 -30.24 -9.25 -14.21
CA THR A 551 -31.35 -10.15 -14.55
C THR A 551 -32.03 -10.73 -13.32
N LEU A 552 -31.28 -11.14 -12.30
CA LEU A 552 -31.83 -11.63 -11.04
C LEU A 552 -32.68 -10.56 -10.31
N VAL A 553 -32.17 -9.34 -10.19
CA VAL A 553 -32.93 -8.25 -9.55
C VAL A 553 -34.14 -7.84 -10.37
N LYS A 554 -34.08 -7.87 -11.71
CA LYS A 554 -35.27 -7.69 -12.56
C LYS A 554 -36.37 -8.71 -12.24
N ARG A 555 -36.00 -9.98 -12.08
CA ARG A 555 -36.94 -11.03 -11.68
C ARG A 555 -37.56 -10.75 -10.31
N ASN A 556 -36.74 -10.38 -9.33
CA ASN A 556 -37.22 -10.02 -7.98
C ASN A 556 -38.20 -8.82 -8.01
N ILE A 557 -37.93 -7.83 -8.86
CA ILE A 557 -38.82 -6.68 -9.11
C ILE A 557 -40.16 -7.13 -9.71
N GLU A 558 -40.13 -7.97 -10.75
CA GLU A 558 -41.33 -8.49 -11.40
C GLU A 558 -42.19 -9.32 -10.43
N ASP A 559 -41.56 -10.19 -9.65
CA ASP A 559 -42.24 -11.01 -8.66
C ASP A 559 -42.87 -10.17 -7.54
N ALA A 560 -42.16 -9.13 -7.06
CA ALA A 560 -42.71 -8.17 -6.10
C ALA A 560 -43.89 -7.38 -6.69
N LYS A 561 -43.84 -7.00 -7.98
CA LYS A 561 -44.93 -6.29 -8.65
C LYS A 561 -46.18 -7.15 -8.83
N LYS A 562 -46.04 -8.45 -9.10
CA LYS A 562 -47.18 -9.37 -9.25
C LYS A 562 -47.97 -9.59 -7.97
N LYS A 563 -47.34 -9.38 -6.81
CA LYS A 563 -47.95 -9.59 -5.48
C LYS A 563 -48.40 -8.31 -4.78
N LYS A 564 -48.04 -7.15 -5.31
CA LYS A 564 -48.51 -5.83 -4.86
C LYS A 564 -49.90 -5.57 -5.44
#